data_AF-A0A520CBL1-F1
#
_entry.id   AF-A0A520CBL1-F1
#
_cell.length_a   1.000
_cell.length_b   1.000
_cell.length_c   1.000
_cell.angle_alpha   90.00
_cell.angle_beta   90.00
_cell.angle_gamma   90.00
#
_symmetry.space_group_name_H-M   'P 1'
#
loop_
_entity.id
_entity.type
_entity.pdbx_description
1 polymer ?
#
loop_
_entity_poly.entity_id
_entity_poly.type
_entity_poly.pdbx_seq_one_letter_code
_entity_poly.pdbx_strand_id
1 'polypeptide(L)'
;MQGVSINIFVKTKENENEKPAVIHHAEMFGKREVKYENLTLHSLDTLEWKILQPVSPNYFFVKKNFESLEVYNKGFNISEAFNLMSSGIKTHRDHLVVDFDKKALSERIVQFYDVDSFTDSEVQKKFSLKNNSDFKIETARRSDSFNNEKLHLITYRPFDARWIYFDTSLIDRGREKVMNHILQGSICLICFRQSRNNDEGTFFLTKHLVGKDALSSLDTCSVFPLYLYSDQKDKLDLPINNNRTPNLKEAFVKELVESLS
;
A
#
# COMPACT_ATOMS: atom_id res chain seq x y z
N MET A 1 -5.24 -4.77 -17.99
CA MET A 1 -4.72 -4.90 -19.38
C MET A 1 -3.30 -4.35 -19.38
N GLN A 2 -2.38 -4.99 -20.10
CA GLN A 2 -0.98 -4.53 -20.18
C GLN A 2 -0.80 -3.65 -21.42
N GLY A 3 -0.01 -2.58 -21.30
CA GLY A 3 0.43 -1.79 -22.46
C GLY A 3 1.40 -2.59 -23.34
N VAL A 4 1.50 -2.25 -24.62
CA VAL A 4 2.42 -2.88 -25.58
C VAL A 4 3.25 -1.77 -26.23
N SER A 5 4.56 -2.01 -26.41
CA SER A 5 5.46 -1.14 -27.15
C SER A 5 6.28 -1.92 -28.16
N ILE A 6 6.66 -1.25 -29.25
CA ILE A 6 7.65 -1.74 -30.23
C ILE A 6 8.93 -0.96 -29.95
N ASN A 7 10.03 -1.68 -29.68
CA ASN A 7 11.31 -1.07 -29.33
C ASN A 7 12.38 -1.55 -30.30
N ILE A 8 13.05 -0.60 -30.96
CA ILE A 8 14.12 -0.87 -31.91
C ILE A 8 15.39 -0.24 -31.37
N PHE A 9 16.39 -1.06 -31.07
CA PHE A 9 17.67 -0.63 -30.52
C PHE A 9 18.75 -0.80 -31.59
N VAL A 10 19.35 0.32 -32.01
CA VAL A 10 20.38 0.33 -33.06
C VAL A 10 21.74 0.60 -32.42
N LYS A 11 22.68 -0.34 -32.59
CA LYS A 11 24.07 -0.18 -32.16
C LYS A 11 24.97 -0.04 -33.39
N THR A 12 25.67 1.08 -33.52
CA THR A 12 26.64 1.34 -34.60
C THR A 12 28.07 1.23 -34.07
N LYS A 13 29.02 0.84 -34.95
CA LYS A 13 30.44 0.74 -34.57
C LYS A 13 31.12 2.10 -34.37
N GLU A 14 30.53 3.15 -34.92
CA GLU A 14 31.09 4.53 -34.91
C GLU A 14 30.84 5.28 -33.60
N ASN A 15 29.95 4.78 -32.73
CA ASN A 15 29.60 5.41 -31.46
C ASN A 15 30.28 4.71 -30.27
N GLU A 16 31.59 4.52 -30.35
CA GLU A 16 32.39 4.21 -29.16
C GLU A 16 32.50 5.48 -28.29
N ASN A 17 31.51 5.67 -27.41
CA ASN A 17 31.62 6.29 -26.08
C ASN A 17 31.52 7.81 -25.83
N GLU A 18 31.12 8.70 -26.75
CA GLU A 18 31.09 10.14 -26.40
C GLU A 18 29.73 10.80 -26.21
N LYS A 19 28.62 10.27 -26.74
CA LYS A 19 27.30 10.95 -26.66
C LYS A 19 26.15 10.02 -26.28
N PRO A 20 25.19 10.47 -25.45
CA PRO A 20 23.95 9.74 -25.20
C PRO A 20 23.20 9.45 -26.51
N ALA A 21 22.56 8.28 -26.58
CA ALA A 21 21.72 7.92 -27.71
C ALA A 21 20.51 8.85 -27.84
N VAL A 22 20.13 9.20 -29.07
CA VAL A 22 18.90 9.95 -29.35
C VAL A 22 17.72 8.99 -29.27
N ILE A 23 16.71 9.35 -28.47
CA ILE A 23 15.50 8.54 -28.31
C ILE A 23 14.38 9.10 -29.17
N HIS A 24 13.99 8.33 -30.19
CA HIS A 24 12.83 8.60 -31.03
C HIS A 24 11.61 7.88 -30.47
N HIS A 25 10.54 8.62 -30.20
CA HIS A 25 9.31 8.09 -29.60
C HIS A 25 8.09 8.49 -30.42
N ALA A 26 7.21 7.53 -30.69
CA ALA A 26 5.88 7.74 -31.25
C ALA A 26 4.85 7.04 -30.37
N GLU A 27 3.68 7.64 -30.22
CA GLU A 27 2.59 7.10 -29.40
C GLU A 27 1.34 6.89 -30.25
N MET A 28 0.67 5.76 -30.05
CA MET A 28 -0.61 5.46 -30.66
C MET A 28 -1.60 5.08 -29.56
N PHE A 29 -2.56 5.96 -29.32
CA PHE A 29 -3.61 5.76 -28.34
C PHE A 29 -4.96 5.49 -29.03
N GLY A 30 -5.75 4.59 -28.46
CA GLY A 30 -7.09 4.28 -28.96
C GLY A 30 -7.39 2.78 -29.02
N LYS A 31 -8.50 2.46 -29.70
CA LYS A 31 -8.97 1.09 -29.90
C LYS A 31 -7.96 0.27 -30.70
N ARG A 32 -8.02 -1.06 -30.57
CA ARG A 32 -7.07 -1.98 -31.21
C ARG A 32 -7.09 -1.82 -32.73
N GLU A 33 -8.28 -1.69 -33.30
CA GLU A 33 -8.51 -1.61 -34.75
C GLU A 33 -7.84 -0.36 -35.33
N VAL A 34 -8.04 0.80 -34.68
CA VAL A 34 -7.42 2.07 -35.06
C VAL A 34 -5.89 1.98 -35.02
N LYS A 35 -5.33 1.31 -34.00
CA LYS A 35 -3.88 1.13 -33.90
C LYS A 35 -3.32 0.24 -35.00
N TYR A 36 -4.02 -0.84 -35.36
CA TYR A 36 -3.59 -1.72 -36.44
C TYR A 36 -3.68 -1.05 -37.81
N GLU A 37 -4.75 -0.30 -38.08
CA GLU A 37 -4.85 0.51 -39.31
C GLU A 37 -3.70 1.51 -39.39
N ASN A 38 -3.45 2.24 -38.30
CA ASN A 38 -2.37 3.24 -38.26
C ASN A 38 -0.98 2.62 -38.49
N LEU A 39 -0.67 1.49 -37.83
CA LEU A 39 0.57 0.75 -38.03
C LEU A 39 0.72 0.15 -39.43
N THR A 40 -0.39 -0.16 -40.12
CA THR A 40 -0.33 -0.67 -41.50
C THR A 40 -0.04 0.44 -42.51
N LEU A 41 -0.48 1.66 -42.22
CA LEU A 41 -0.31 2.82 -43.09
C LEU A 41 1.05 3.51 -42.98
N HIS A 42 1.80 3.28 -41.88
CA HIS A 42 3.07 3.95 -41.62
C HIS A 42 4.24 2.96 -41.56
N SER A 43 5.38 3.35 -42.14
CA SER A 43 6.70 2.77 -41.91
C SER A 43 7.50 3.61 -40.90
N LEU A 44 8.70 3.12 -40.51
CA LEU A 44 9.63 3.87 -39.65
C LEU A 44 9.98 5.25 -40.22
N ASP A 45 10.01 5.42 -41.54
CA ASP A 45 10.37 6.68 -42.18
C ASP A 45 9.21 7.68 -42.22
N THR A 46 7.96 7.19 -42.16
CA THR A 46 6.74 8.01 -42.24
C THR A 46 6.16 8.37 -40.87
N LEU A 47 6.62 7.72 -39.79
CA LEU A 47 6.16 8.01 -38.44
C LEU A 47 6.65 9.40 -38.00
N GLU A 48 5.75 10.18 -37.40
CA GLU A 48 6.09 11.44 -36.75
C GLU A 48 6.79 11.18 -35.41
N TRP A 49 8.10 11.02 -35.46
CA TRP A 49 8.93 10.82 -34.28
C TRP A 49 9.04 12.09 -33.44
N LYS A 50 8.79 11.96 -32.13
CA LYS A 50 9.14 12.96 -31.14
C LYS A 50 10.46 12.57 -30.50
N ILE A 51 11.44 13.47 -30.55
CA ILE A 51 12.70 13.28 -29.84
C ILE A 51 12.46 13.50 -28.35
N LEU A 52 12.80 12.51 -27.52
CA LEU A 52 12.75 12.64 -26.08
C LEU A 52 14.09 13.14 -25.54
N GLN A 53 14.01 13.93 -24.47
CA GLN A 53 15.15 14.41 -23.68
C GLN A 53 15.00 13.82 -22.27
N PRO A 54 15.47 12.58 -22.03
CA PRO A 54 15.39 11.97 -20.71
C PRO A 54 16.25 12.75 -19.73
N VAL A 55 15.63 13.35 -18.72
CA VAL A 55 16.32 14.13 -17.68
C VAL A 55 16.37 13.35 -16.36
N SER A 56 17.48 13.52 -15.64
CA SER A 56 17.65 13.03 -14.27
C SER A 56 16.53 13.55 -13.36
N PRO A 57 16.11 12.79 -12.33
CA PRO A 57 16.58 11.45 -11.96
C PRO A 57 15.83 10.30 -12.64
N ASN A 58 14.69 10.59 -13.27
CA ASN A 58 13.74 9.56 -13.67
C ASN A 58 13.93 9.05 -15.11
N TYR A 59 14.57 9.85 -15.98
CA TYR A 59 14.84 9.50 -17.38
C TYR A 59 13.61 8.94 -18.12
N PHE A 60 12.46 9.62 -18.03
CA PHE A 60 11.22 9.11 -18.61
C PHE A 60 11.32 8.95 -20.13
N PHE A 61 10.93 7.77 -20.63
CA PHE A 61 10.84 7.47 -22.07
C PHE A 61 9.43 7.73 -22.62
N VAL A 62 8.75 8.72 -22.04
CA VAL A 62 7.48 9.27 -22.48
C VAL A 62 7.51 10.78 -22.25
N LYS A 63 6.77 11.55 -23.05
CA LYS A 63 6.66 13.00 -22.82
C LYS A 63 5.90 13.24 -21.52
N LYS A 64 6.54 13.87 -20.55
CA LYS A 64 5.92 14.32 -19.30
C LYS A 64 5.80 15.85 -19.31
N ASN A 65 4.71 16.36 -18.76
CA ASN A 65 4.59 17.78 -18.43
C ASN A 65 5.22 18.00 -17.06
N PHE A 66 6.23 18.89 -16.99
CA PHE A 66 6.91 19.29 -15.77
C PHE A 66 6.65 20.75 -15.37
N GLU A 67 5.70 21.43 -16.01
CA GLU A 67 5.36 22.84 -15.72
C GLU A 67 5.08 23.09 -14.23
N SER A 68 4.43 22.12 -13.55
CA SER A 68 4.13 22.21 -12.12
C SER A 68 5.17 21.55 -11.22
N LEU A 69 6.26 21.01 -11.77
CA LEU A 69 7.27 20.29 -10.98
C LEU A 69 7.98 21.23 -10.00
N GLU A 70 8.30 22.46 -10.43
CA GLU A 70 8.93 23.45 -9.56
C GLU A 70 8.04 23.83 -8.38
N VAL A 71 6.73 23.96 -8.61
CA VAL A 71 5.75 24.24 -7.55
C VAL A 71 5.61 23.04 -6.61
N TYR A 72 5.52 21.82 -7.17
CA TYR A 72 5.43 20.58 -6.40
C TYR A 72 6.65 20.38 -5.50
N ASN A 73 7.86 20.65 -6.01
CA ASN A 73 9.12 20.49 -5.28
C ASN A 73 9.30 21.51 -4.14
N LYS A 74 8.44 22.55 -4.03
CA LYS A 74 8.39 23.42 -2.85
C LYS A 74 7.67 22.77 -1.67
N GLY A 75 6.88 21.71 -1.90
CA GLY A 75 6.26 20.93 -0.84
C GLY A 75 7.26 20.03 -0.12
N PHE A 76 6.81 19.41 0.97
CA PHE A 76 7.63 18.47 1.74
C PHE A 76 7.26 17.01 1.45
N ASN A 77 8.22 16.11 1.62
CA ASN A 77 7.99 14.68 1.53
C ASN A 77 7.30 14.17 2.81
N ILE A 78 6.05 13.70 2.68
CA ILE A 78 5.28 13.18 3.82
C ILE A 78 5.97 12.02 4.54
N SER A 79 6.71 11.18 3.81
CA SER A 79 7.45 10.08 4.44
C SER A 79 8.64 10.55 5.27
N GLU A 80 9.15 11.75 5.01
CA GLU A 80 10.24 12.35 5.77
C GLU A 80 9.72 13.14 6.98
N ALA A 81 8.45 13.57 6.97
CA ALA A 81 7.81 14.29 8.06
C ALA A 81 7.55 13.43 9.32
N PHE A 82 7.45 12.10 9.19
CA PHE A 82 7.12 11.18 10.28
C PHE A 82 8.31 10.28 10.67
N ASN A 83 8.42 9.93 11.95
CA ASN A 83 9.42 8.99 12.48
C ASN A 83 9.09 7.53 12.10
N LEU A 84 7.81 7.18 12.14
CA LEU A 84 7.33 5.81 11.92
C LEU A 84 6.15 5.78 10.95
N MET A 85 6.20 4.89 9.96
CA MET A 85 5.09 4.63 9.05
C MET A 85 5.16 3.20 8.53
N SER A 86 4.06 2.69 7.98
CA SER A 86 4.06 1.38 7.33
C SER A 86 2.98 1.30 6.26
N SER A 87 2.92 0.19 5.54
CA SER A 87 1.74 -0.13 4.73
C SER A 87 0.57 -0.53 5.63
N GLY A 88 -0.64 -0.58 5.08
CA GLY A 88 -1.76 -1.27 5.73
C GLY A 88 -1.56 -2.79 5.87
N ILE A 89 -2.46 -3.41 6.64
CA ILE A 89 -2.54 -4.84 6.94
C ILE A 89 -2.79 -5.65 5.67
N LYS A 90 -2.09 -6.78 5.51
CA LYS A 90 -2.35 -7.77 4.45
C LYS A 90 -2.78 -9.08 5.09
N THR A 91 -4.00 -9.54 4.78
CA THR A 91 -4.51 -10.81 5.33
C THR A 91 -4.31 -11.98 4.36
N HIS A 92 -4.46 -11.74 3.04
CA HIS A 92 -4.63 -12.77 2.00
C HIS A 92 -5.84 -13.71 2.16
N ARG A 93 -6.66 -13.48 3.20
CA ARG A 93 -7.80 -14.31 3.57
C ARG A 93 -8.88 -13.49 4.26
N ASP A 94 -9.24 -12.34 3.68
CA ASP A 94 -10.25 -11.42 4.21
C ASP A 94 -11.56 -12.14 4.55
N HIS A 95 -11.99 -13.08 3.71
CA HIS A 95 -13.20 -13.89 3.92
C HIS A 95 -13.17 -14.74 5.20
N LEU A 96 -11.99 -15.01 5.76
CA LEU A 96 -11.83 -15.69 7.05
C LEU A 96 -11.84 -14.68 8.20
N VAL A 97 -11.00 -13.65 8.11
CA VAL A 97 -10.65 -12.78 9.25
C VAL A 97 -11.34 -11.42 9.28
N VAL A 98 -12.13 -11.05 8.26
CA VAL A 98 -12.85 -9.78 8.17
C VAL A 98 -14.34 -10.02 7.94
N ASP A 99 -15.22 -9.28 8.61
CA ASP A 99 -16.67 -9.31 8.38
C ASP A 99 -17.35 -7.99 8.75
N PHE A 100 -18.53 -7.74 8.20
CA PHE A 100 -19.40 -6.67 8.69
C PHE A 100 -19.99 -7.00 10.05
N ASP A 101 -20.35 -8.28 10.27
CA ASP A 101 -20.98 -8.72 11.51
C ASP A 101 -19.95 -9.33 12.47
N LYS A 102 -19.85 -8.72 13.66
CA LYS A 102 -18.90 -9.16 14.70
C LYS A 102 -19.18 -10.60 15.14
N LYS A 103 -20.44 -10.97 15.26
CA LYS A 103 -20.86 -12.29 15.76
C LYS A 103 -20.54 -13.37 14.73
N ALA A 104 -20.87 -13.14 13.46
CA ALA A 104 -20.53 -14.03 12.35
C ALA A 104 -19.01 -14.23 12.23
N LEU A 105 -18.22 -13.16 12.37
CA LEU A 105 -16.76 -13.26 12.42
C LEU A 105 -16.30 -14.11 13.61
N SER A 106 -16.84 -13.86 14.80
CA SER A 106 -16.47 -14.59 16.02
C SER A 106 -16.76 -16.07 15.89
N GLU A 107 -17.97 -16.45 15.46
CA GLU A 107 -18.37 -17.84 15.25
C GLU A 107 -17.50 -18.54 14.20
N ARG A 108 -17.15 -17.84 13.11
CA ARG A 108 -16.25 -18.35 12.09
C ARG A 108 -14.86 -18.64 12.64
N ILE A 109 -14.30 -17.75 13.46
CA ILE A 109 -12.98 -17.94 14.06
C ILE A 109 -13.00 -19.02 15.14
N VAL A 110 -14.06 -19.11 15.95
CA VAL A 110 -14.25 -20.23 16.90
C VAL A 110 -14.23 -21.56 16.16
N GLN A 111 -15.00 -21.69 15.08
CA GLN A 111 -15.01 -22.91 14.26
C GLN A 111 -13.66 -23.19 13.59
N PHE A 112 -12.89 -22.15 13.24
CA PHE A 112 -11.55 -22.33 12.69
C PHE A 112 -10.61 -22.98 13.72
N TYR A 113 -10.61 -22.51 14.97
CA TYR A 113 -9.76 -23.05 16.04
C TYR A 113 -10.30 -24.33 16.70
N ASP A 114 -11.56 -24.71 16.44
CA ASP A 114 -12.17 -25.93 16.99
C ASP A 114 -11.62 -27.19 16.30
N VAL A 115 -10.49 -27.67 16.80
CA VAL A 115 -9.78 -28.87 16.32
C VAL A 115 -10.46 -30.17 16.72
N ASP A 116 -11.33 -30.15 17.73
CA ASP A 116 -12.02 -31.34 18.24
C ASP A 116 -13.25 -31.69 17.38
N SER A 117 -13.99 -30.67 16.92
CA SER A 117 -15.20 -30.89 16.11
C SER A 117 -14.95 -30.88 14.60
N PHE A 118 -13.83 -30.31 14.12
CA PHE A 118 -13.56 -30.18 12.69
C PHE A 118 -12.15 -30.64 12.30
N THR A 119 -12.06 -31.43 11.25
CA THR A 119 -10.78 -31.81 10.62
C THR A 119 -10.19 -30.65 9.82
N ASP A 120 -8.86 -30.68 9.60
CA ASP A 120 -8.15 -29.66 8.82
C ASP A 120 -8.70 -29.55 7.39
N SER A 121 -9.13 -30.68 6.80
CA SER A 121 -9.71 -30.74 5.44
C SER A 121 -11.10 -30.10 5.38
N GLU A 122 -11.94 -30.29 6.40
CA GLU A 122 -13.26 -29.66 6.47
C GLU A 122 -13.15 -28.15 6.60
N VAL A 123 -12.28 -27.65 7.48
CA VAL A 123 -12.00 -26.22 7.63
C VAL A 123 -11.45 -25.63 6.33
N GLN A 124 -10.52 -26.34 5.67
CA GLN A 124 -9.98 -25.93 4.38
C GLN A 124 -11.07 -25.75 3.33
N LYS A 125 -11.96 -26.74 3.18
CA LYS A 125 -13.04 -26.70 2.19
C LYS A 125 -14.09 -25.64 2.55
N LYS A 126 -14.49 -25.57 3.81
CA LYS A 126 -15.53 -24.65 4.30
C LYS A 126 -15.15 -23.18 4.13
N PHE A 127 -13.92 -22.83 4.45
CA PHE A 127 -13.43 -21.45 4.35
C PHE A 127 -12.62 -21.19 3.09
N SER A 128 -12.60 -22.10 2.11
CA SER A 128 -11.86 -21.95 0.85
C SER A 128 -10.37 -21.58 1.04
N LEU A 129 -9.74 -22.15 2.07
CA LEU A 129 -8.36 -21.84 2.42
C LEU A 129 -7.37 -22.67 1.60
N LYS A 130 -6.17 -22.14 1.44
CA LYS A 130 -5.06 -22.83 0.78
C LYS A 130 -3.78 -22.65 1.59
N ASN A 131 -3.04 -23.73 1.73
CA ASN A 131 -1.68 -23.69 2.27
C ASN A 131 -0.76 -22.96 1.28
N ASN A 132 0.22 -22.23 1.81
CA ASN A 132 1.33 -21.68 1.03
C ASN A 132 2.64 -21.90 1.80
N SER A 133 3.74 -21.22 1.43
CA SER A 133 5.02 -21.37 2.15
C SER A 133 4.93 -20.95 3.60
N ASP A 134 4.17 -19.90 3.89
CA ASP A 134 4.22 -19.17 5.16
C ASP A 134 2.99 -19.48 6.05
N PHE A 135 1.90 -20.00 5.45
CA PHE A 135 0.66 -20.35 6.13
C PHE A 135 0.29 -21.81 5.87
N LYS A 136 0.21 -22.57 6.97
CA LYS A 136 -0.31 -23.93 7.01
C LYS A 136 -1.54 -23.96 7.90
N ILE A 137 -2.66 -24.45 7.37
CA ILE A 137 -3.94 -24.53 8.08
C ILE A 137 -3.78 -25.35 9.37
N GLU A 138 -3.15 -26.52 9.28
CA GLU A 138 -2.89 -27.41 10.42
C GLU A 138 -2.18 -26.69 11.58
N THR A 139 -1.09 -25.97 11.27
CA THR A 139 -0.31 -25.22 12.26
C THR A 139 -1.08 -24.01 12.78
N ALA A 140 -1.74 -23.26 11.90
CA ALA A 140 -2.48 -22.06 12.28
C ALA A 140 -3.65 -22.38 13.24
N ARG A 141 -4.38 -23.47 12.99
CA ARG A 141 -5.49 -23.91 13.85
C ARG A 141 -5.05 -24.34 15.25
N ARG A 142 -3.79 -24.74 15.42
CA ARG A 142 -3.21 -25.17 16.71
C ARG A 142 -2.31 -24.12 17.35
N SER A 143 -2.19 -22.94 16.72
CA SER A 143 -1.27 -21.89 17.18
C SER A 143 -1.81 -21.09 18.37
N ASP A 144 -3.14 -20.99 18.48
CA ASP A 144 -3.83 -20.25 19.53
C ASP A 144 -5.29 -20.73 19.60
N SER A 145 -6.10 -20.03 20.38
CA SER A 145 -7.54 -20.19 20.52
C SER A 145 -8.26 -18.86 20.26
N PHE A 146 -9.59 -18.91 20.13
CA PHE A 146 -10.37 -17.69 19.96
C PHE A 146 -10.23 -16.76 21.17
N ASN A 147 -9.81 -15.52 20.94
CA ASN A 147 -9.78 -14.45 21.94
C ASN A 147 -10.56 -13.22 21.43
N ASN A 148 -11.64 -12.86 22.13
CA ASN A 148 -12.47 -11.70 21.80
C ASN A 148 -11.70 -10.36 21.85
N GLU A 149 -10.60 -10.26 22.59
CA GLU A 149 -9.76 -9.06 22.65
C GLU A 149 -9.06 -8.75 21.32
N LYS A 150 -8.89 -9.75 20.44
CA LYS A 150 -8.31 -9.58 19.10
C LYS A 150 -9.32 -9.04 18.07
N LEU A 151 -10.59 -8.85 18.45
CA LEU A 151 -11.62 -8.30 17.56
C LEU A 151 -11.57 -6.78 17.57
N HIS A 152 -11.17 -6.19 16.45
CA HIS A 152 -11.06 -4.75 16.29
C HIS A 152 -11.79 -4.28 15.03
N LEU A 153 -12.03 -2.97 14.95
CA LEU A 153 -12.49 -2.35 13.73
C LEU A 153 -11.30 -2.09 12.80
N ILE A 154 -11.51 -2.36 11.51
CA ILE A 154 -10.62 -2.04 10.41
C ILE A 154 -11.33 -1.11 9.43
N THR A 155 -10.62 -0.06 9.00
CA THR A 155 -10.96 0.74 7.83
C THR A 155 -10.74 -0.14 6.61
N TYR A 156 -11.81 -0.77 6.15
CA TYR A 156 -11.75 -1.65 4.99
C TYR A 156 -11.72 -0.82 3.71
N ARG A 157 -12.57 0.22 3.63
CA ARG A 157 -12.58 1.27 2.60
C ARG A 157 -12.95 2.62 3.26
N PRO A 158 -12.83 3.78 2.57
CA PRO A 158 -13.26 5.05 3.16
C PRO A 158 -14.74 4.96 3.52
N PHE A 159 -15.07 5.33 4.76
CA PHE A 159 -16.43 5.22 5.32
C PHE A 159 -17.01 3.79 5.42
N ASP A 160 -16.20 2.76 5.22
CA ASP A 160 -16.54 1.33 5.40
C ASP A 160 -15.64 0.74 6.48
N ALA A 161 -16.16 0.74 7.71
CA ALA A 161 -15.53 0.09 8.85
C ALA A 161 -16.11 -1.32 9.04
N ARG A 162 -15.24 -2.30 9.16
CA ARG A 162 -15.59 -3.72 9.36
C ARG A 162 -14.88 -4.28 10.59
N TRP A 163 -15.31 -5.44 11.06
CA TRP A 163 -14.60 -6.18 12.09
C TRP A 163 -13.46 -6.99 11.47
N ILE A 164 -12.31 -7.01 12.13
CA ILE A 164 -11.18 -7.90 11.85
C ILE A 164 -10.82 -8.69 13.11
N TYR A 165 -10.47 -9.95 12.94
CA TYR A 165 -9.79 -10.74 13.97
C TYR A 165 -8.27 -10.57 13.77
N PHE A 166 -7.67 -9.67 14.55
CA PHE A 166 -6.28 -9.25 14.43
C PHE A 166 -5.34 -10.24 15.12
N ASP A 167 -5.07 -11.34 14.43
CA ASP A 167 -4.15 -12.39 14.89
C ASP A 167 -3.05 -12.61 13.86
N THR A 168 -1.79 -12.43 14.26
CA THR A 168 -0.62 -12.59 13.39
C THR A 168 -0.41 -14.02 12.90
N SER A 169 -0.99 -15.03 13.56
CA SER A 169 -1.03 -16.40 13.04
C SER A 169 -1.94 -16.54 11.81
N LEU A 170 -2.97 -15.70 11.69
CA LEU A 170 -3.93 -15.71 10.60
C LEU A 170 -3.70 -14.59 9.58
N ILE A 171 -2.92 -13.58 9.93
CA ILE A 171 -2.64 -12.40 9.10
C ILE A 171 -1.21 -12.47 8.57
N ASP A 172 -1.07 -12.47 7.24
CA ASP A 172 0.24 -12.50 6.55
C ASP A 172 1.15 -11.31 6.93
N ARG A 173 0.63 -10.07 6.91
CA ARG A 173 1.39 -8.89 7.34
C ARG A 173 0.55 -8.00 8.24
N GLY A 174 0.68 -8.21 9.55
CA GLY A 174 -0.04 -7.46 10.58
C GLY A 174 0.44 -6.03 10.81
N ARG A 175 1.71 -5.71 10.49
CA ARG A 175 2.29 -4.36 10.63
C ARG A 175 2.17 -3.81 12.06
N GLU A 176 2.33 -4.68 13.05
CA GLU A 176 2.13 -4.41 14.49
C GLU A 176 2.88 -3.17 14.98
N LYS A 177 4.11 -2.93 14.48
CA LYS A 177 4.89 -1.72 14.80
C LYS A 177 4.09 -0.42 14.63
N VAL A 178 3.19 -0.35 13.66
CA VAL A 178 2.30 0.81 13.45
C VAL A 178 0.90 0.55 14.01
N MET A 179 0.34 -0.64 13.79
CA MET A 179 -1.03 -0.96 14.18
C MET A 179 -1.23 -0.92 15.70
N ASN A 180 -0.22 -1.26 16.50
CA ASN A 180 -0.30 -1.22 17.96
C ASN A 180 -0.51 0.20 18.50
N HIS A 181 -0.01 1.23 17.81
CA HIS A 181 -0.27 2.62 18.20
C HIS A 181 -1.73 3.03 17.89
N ILE A 182 -2.31 2.48 16.83
CA ILE A 182 -3.73 2.70 16.49
C ILE A 182 -4.63 1.97 17.48
N LEU A 183 -4.28 0.74 17.87
CA LEU A 183 -4.99 -0.01 18.93
C LEU A 183 -4.97 0.71 20.28
N GLN A 184 -3.90 1.46 20.56
CA GLN A 184 -3.79 2.33 21.74
C GLN A 184 -4.49 3.70 21.57
N GLY A 185 -5.20 3.91 20.46
CA GLY A 185 -6.03 5.10 20.24
C GLY A 185 -5.36 6.21 19.43
N SER A 186 -4.24 5.95 18.72
CA SER A 186 -3.74 6.90 17.73
C SER A 186 -4.70 7.03 16.56
N ILE A 187 -5.03 8.26 16.18
CA ILE A 187 -5.58 8.57 14.85
C ILE A 187 -4.43 8.46 13.85
N CYS A 188 -4.70 8.07 12.61
CA CYS A 188 -3.72 7.99 11.55
C CYS A 188 -4.20 8.64 10.26
N LEU A 189 -3.24 9.21 9.53
CA LEU A 189 -3.38 9.61 8.15
C LEU A 189 -3.04 8.41 7.26
N ILE A 190 -3.89 8.15 6.29
CA ILE A 190 -3.63 7.17 5.25
C ILE A 190 -3.62 7.87 3.89
N CYS A 191 -2.64 7.57 3.06
CA CYS A 191 -2.52 8.12 1.71
C CYS A 191 -1.74 7.15 0.81
N PHE A 192 -1.72 7.42 -0.49
CA PHE A 192 -0.89 6.64 -1.42
C PHE A 192 0.52 7.19 -1.53
N ARG A 193 1.48 6.28 -1.66
CA ARG A 193 2.80 6.62 -2.21
C ARG A 193 2.71 6.94 -3.71
N GLN A 194 1.90 6.18 -4.43
CA GLN A 194 1.69 6.26 -5.87
C GLN A 194 0.25 5.81 -6.17
N SER A 195 -0.48 6.56 -6.99
CA SER A 195 -1.81 6.20 -7.48
C SER A 195 -1.70 5.71 -8.92
N ARG A 196 -2.26 4.53 -9.21
CA ARG A 196 -2.25 3.97 -10.58
C ARG A 196 -3.33 4.54 -11.48
N ASN A 197 -4.38 5.12 -10.90
CA ASN A 197 -5.52 5.65 -11.64
C ASN A 197 -5.47 7.17 -11.84
N ASN A 198 -4.33 7.82 -11.56
CA ASN A 198 -4.22 9.27 -11.48
C ASN A 198 -5.25 9.89 -10.50
N ASP A 199 -5.67 9.14 -9.49
CA ASP A 199 -6.46 9.71 -8.39
C ASP A 199 -5.52 10.63 -7.59
N GLU A 200 -5.64 11.94 -7.83
CA GLU A 200 -4.88 12.98 -7.14
C GLU A 200 -5.43 13.21 -5.73
N GLY A 201 -4.54 13.44 -4.76
CA GLY A 201 -4.94 13.88 -3.43
C GLY A 201 -5.75 12.86 -2.61
N THR A 202 -5.69 11.57 -2.92
CA THR A 202 -6.44 10.55 -2.15
C THR A 202 -5.79 10.31 -0.79
N PHE A 203 -6.40 10.88 0.25
CA PHE A 203 -6.07 10.64 1.64
C PHE A 203 -7.33 10.42 2.49
N PHE A 204 -7.16 9.80 3.65
CA PHE A 204 -8.23 9.62 4.62
C PHE A 204 -7.67 9.63 6.04
N LEU A 205 -8.50 10.05 7.00
CA LEU A 205 -8.16 10.02 8.43
C LEU A 205 -8.98 8.92 9.09
N THR A 206 -8.34 8.10 9.92
CA THR A 206 -9.04 7.04 10.64
C THR A 206 -8.45 6.79 12.02
N LYS A 207 -9.26 6.22 12.91
CA LYS A 207 -8.88 5.75 14.24
C LYS A 207 -8.92 4.21 14.35
N HIS A 208 -9.18 3.53 13.24
CA HIS A 208 -9.30 2.09 13.15
C HIS A 208 -8.06 1.50 12.50
N LEU A 209 -7.86 0.19 12.67
CA LEU A 209 -6.83 -0.53 11.92
C LEU A 209 -6.99 -0.26 10.42
N VAL A 210 -5.93 -0.42 9.64
CA VAL A 210 -5.96 -0.03 8.22
C VAL A 210 -5.57 -1.22 7.35
N GLY A 211 -6.47 -1.62 6.44
CA GLY A 211 -6.15 -2.60 5.40
C GLY A 211 -5.25 -2.01 4.33
N LYS A 212 -4.39 -2.81 3.69
CA LYS A 212 -3.49 -2.33 2.63
C LYS A 212 -4.22 -1.60 1.50
N ASP A 213 -5.44 -2.06 1.18
CA ASP A 213 -6.26 -1.60 0.06
C ASP A 213 -7.32 -0.58 0.53
N ALA A 214 -7.14 0.01 1.72
CA ALA A 214 -8.16 0.85 2.36
C ALA A 214 -8.59 2.07 1.54
N LEU A 215 -7.76 2.54 0.62
CA LEU A 215 -8.08 3.67 -0.27
C LEU A 215 -8.35 3.23 -1.71
N SER A 216 -7.82 2.07 -2.15
CA SER A 216 -7.92 1.57 -3.53
C SER A 216 -7.75 0.06 -3.52
N SER A 217 -8.54 -0.63 -4.36
CA SER A 217 -8.39 -2.08 -4.59
C SER A 217 -7.09 -2.45 -5.31
N LEU A 218 -6.43 -1.45 -5.87
CA LEU A 218 -5.19 -1.59 -6.61
C LEU A 218 -4.02 -1.18 -5.72
N ASP A 219 -4.10 -0.04 -5.05
CA ASP A 219 -2.90 0.58 -4.48
C ASP A 219 -2.76 0.32 -2.98
N THR A 220 -1.52 0.07 -2.56
CA THR A 220 -1.20 -0.08 -1.15
C THR A 220 -1.11 1.29 -0.50
N CYS A 221 -1.97 1.57 0.48
CA CYS A 221 -1.88 2.78 1.28
C CYS A 221 -0.73 2.72 2.28
N SER A 222 -0.11 3.87 2.49
CA SER A 222 0.80 4.17 3.60
C SER A 222 -0.01 4.69 4.78
N VAL A 223 0.41 4.33 5.99
CA VAL A 223 -0.27 4.61 7.26
C VAL A 223 0.69 5.35 8.17
N PHE A 224 0.25 6.53 8.61
CA PHE A 224 1.02 7.47 9.42
C PHE A 224 0.25 7.71 10.74
N PRO A 225 0.55 6.98 11.82
CA PRO A 225 -0.07 7.25 13.11
C PRO A 225 0.38 8.63 13.60
N LEU A 226 -0.54 9.42 14.14
CA LEU A 226 -0.23 10.75 14.67
C LEU A 226 0.60 10.69 15.95
N TYR A 227 0.33 9.67 16.79
CA TYR A 227 1.01 9.46 18.06
C TYR A 227 1.66 8.09 18.14
N LEU A 228 2.83 8.04 18.75
CA LEU A 228 3.51 6.83 19.15
C LEU A 228 3.30 6.61 20.64
N TYR A 229 3.08 5.35 21.02
CA TYR A 229 2.91 4.92 22.40
C TYR A 229 4.07 4.03 22.79
N SER A 230 4.66 4.24 23.96
CA SER A 230 5.72 3.37 24.47
C SER A 230 5.16 2.00 24.85
N ASP A 231 5.82 0.92 24.46
CA ASP A 231 5.49 -0.42 24.98
C ASP A 231 5.63 -0.43 26.50
N GLN A 232 4.52 -0.53 27.23
CA GLN A 232 4.50 -0.57 28.70
C GLN A 232 5.01 -1.90 29.28
N LYS A 233 6.00 -2.56 28.67
CA LYS A 233 6.64 -3.74 29.26
C LYS A 233 7.76 -3.39 30.25
N ASP A 234 8.33 -2.18 30.19
CA ASP A 234 9.54 -1.82 30.97
C ASP A 234 9.41 -0.59 31.89
N LYS A 235 8.20 -0.10 32.18
CA LYS A 235 8.03 1.02 33.12
C LYS A 235 6.94 0.74 34.16
N LEU A 236 7.39 0.18 35.28
CA LEU A 236 6.71 0.22 36.56
C LEU A 236 6.57 1.70 36.97
N ASP A 237 5.37 2.08 37.39
CA ASP A 237 5.06 3.31 38.15
C ASP A 237 5.13 4.67 37.44
N LEU A 238 4.35 4.85 36.36
CA LEU A 238 3.79 6.17 36.05
C LEU A 238 2.27 6.10 35.84
N PRO A 239 1.51 7.07 36.39
CA PRO A 239 0.04 7.07 36.30
C PRO A 239 -0.44 7.08 34.85
N ILE A 240 -1.61 6.48 34.61
CA ILE A 240 -2.24 6.12 33.32
C ILE A 240 -2.62 7.33 32.42
N ASN A 241 -1.94 8.47 32.51
CA ASN A 241 -2.13 9.60 31.59
C ASN A 241 -0.82 9.97 30.86
N ASN A 242 -0.83 9.81 29.54
CA ASN A 242 0.07 10.45 28.55
C ASN A 242 1.48 9.90 28.28
N ASN A 243 1.71 8.59 28.24
CA ASN A 243 2.93 8.04 27.60
C ASN A 243 2.82 7.97 26.06
N ARG A 244 2.44 9.10 25.42
CA ARG A 244 2.43 9.22 23.96
C ARG A 244 3.31 10.37 23.48
N THR A 245 3.99 10.18 22.37
CA THR A 245 4.79 11.22 21.70
C THR A 245 4.24 11.49 20.30
N PRO A 246 4.33 12.73 19.78
CA PRO A 246 4.03 12.99 18.38
C PRO A 246 4.94 12.16 17.47
N ASN A 247 4.37 11.60 16.41
CA ASN A 247 5.14 10.85 15.41
C ASN A 247 5.81 11.77 14.36
N LEU A 248 5.61 13.08 14.44
CA LEU A 248 6.29 14.03 13.56
C LEU A 248 7.77 14.19 13.97
N LYS A 249 8.67 14.29 12.99
CA LYS A 249 10.08 14.56 13.25
C LYS A 249 10.24 15.98 13.77
N GLU A 250 11.05 16.16 14.82
CA GLU A 250 11.30 17.49 15.40
C GLU A 250 11.91 18.46 14.38
N ALA A 251 12.83 17.99 13.54
CA ALA A 251 13.44 18.80 12.47
C ALA A 251 12.38 19.31 11.48
N PHE A 252 11.45 18.45 11.07
CA PHE A 252 10.35 18.83 10.18
C PHE A 252 9.44 19.89 10.83
N VAL A 253 9.12 19.73 12.12
CA VAL A 253 8.29 20.71 12.84
C VAL A 253 8.98 22.07 12.93
N LYS A 254 10.29 22.10 13.18
CA LYS A 254 11.08 23.35 13.21
C LYS A 254 11.06 24.06 11.86
N GLU A 255 11.36 23.35 10.79
CA GLU A 255 11.34 23.86 9.41
C GLU A 255 9.95 24.41 9.03
N LEU A 256 8.89 23.68 9.39
CA LEU A 256 7.53 24.11 9.12
C LEU A 256 7.18 25.41 9.85
N VAL A 257 7.56 25.55 11.12
CA VAL A 257 7.30 26.77 11.91
C VAL A 257 8.07 27.97 11.33
N GLU A 258 9.32 27.76 10.93
CA GLU A 258 10.14 28.79 10.27
C GLU A 258 9.53 29.23 8.94
N SER A 259 8.95 28.30 8.16
CA SER A 259 8.30 28.62 6.88
C SER A 259 6.98 29.41 7.01
N LEU A 260 6.36 29.39 8.19
CA LEU A 260 5.09 30.05 8.49
C LEU A 260 5.25 31.43 9.15
N SER A 261 6.48 31.77 9.56
CA SER A 261 6.83 33.04 10.23
C SER A 261 7.26 34.10 9.22
#